data_AF-A0A7S4RYA7-F1
#
_entry.id   AF-A0A7S4RYA7-F1
#
_cell.length_a   1.000
_cell.length_b   1.000
_cell.length_c   1.000
_cell.angle_alpha   90.00
_cell.angle_beta   90.00
_cell.angle_gamma   90.00
#
_symmetry.space_group_name_H-M   'P 1'
#
loop_
_entity.id
_entity.type
_entity.pdbx_description
1 polymer ?
#
loop_
_entity_poly.entity_id
_entity_poly.type
_entity_poly.pdbx_seq_one_letter_code
_entity_poly.pdbx_strand_id
1 'polypeptide(L)'
;DTFDWDTYFELRLNGSASRNKHAIVRFLLDYPSHQTYVPQFLIDGGLQFNTYTTHGGGQSPDYTDTNLLQALDNFIAAFGAKYDGDPRLGLIQVGLLGFWGEWHTYTDG
;
A
#
# COMPACT_ATOMS: atom_id res chain seq x y z
N ASP A 1 -4.25 10.57 12.34
CA ASP A 1 -3.76 10.43 10.96
C ASP A 1 -4.65 11.16 9.99
N THR A 2 -4.06 11.69 8.92
CA THR A 2 -4.76 12.42 7.84
C THR A 2 -4.55 11.65 6.54
N PHE A 3 -5.63 11.33 5.84
CA PHE A 3 -5.59 10.61 4.57
C PHE A 3 -6.17 11.48 3.46
N ASP A 4 -5.39 11.67 2.39
CA ASP A 4 -5.84 12.31 1.17
C ASP A 4 -6.34 11.25 0.19
N TRP A 5 -7.66 11.12 0.13
CA TRP A 5 -8.32 10.20 -0.79
C TRP A 5 -8.59 10.82 -2.16
N ASP A 6 -8.65 12.15 -2.22
CA ASP A 6 -9.19 12.88 -3.36
C ASP A 6 -8.16 13.02 -4.48
N THR A 7 -6.89 13.26 -4.13
CA THR A 7 -5.85 13.55 -5.12
C THR A 7 -5.63 12.43 -6.13
N TYR A 8 -5.77 11.16 -5.71
CA TYR A 8 -5.55 10.03 -6.60
C TYR A 8 -6.69 9.01 -6.55
N PHE A 9 -7.08 8.55 -5.37
CA PHE A 9 -7.93 7.37 -5.26
C PHE A 9 -9.36 7.63 -5.75
N GLU A 10 -10.01 8.70 -5.30
CA GLU A 10 -11.36 9.09 -5.75
C GLU A 10 -11.40 9.38 -7.25
N LEU A 11 -10.38 10.04 -7.81
CA LEU A 11 -10.30 10.29 -9.26
C LEU A 11 -10.30 8.97 -10.05
N ARG A 12 -9.60 7.94 -9.57
CA ARG A 12 -9.55 6.62 -10.21
C ARG A 12 -10.85 5.84 -10.03
N LEU A 13 -11.48 5.90 -8.86
CA LEU A 13 -12.78 5.28 -8.62
C LEU A 13 -13.87 5.92 -9.48
N ASN A 14 -13.96 7.26 -9.49
CA ASN A 14 -14.91 8.01 -10.32
C ASN A 14 -14.66 7.75 -11.81
N GLY A 15 -13.40 7.67 -12.22
CA GLY A 15 -13.05 7.29 -13.59
C GLY A 15 -13.56 5.90 -13.96
N SER A 16 -13.49 4.91 -13.07
CA SER A 16 -14.00 3.56 -13.33
C SER A 16 -15.53 3.54 -13.36
N ALA A 17 -16.15 4.19 -12.38
CA ALA A 17 -17.59 4.30 -12.23
C ALA A 17 -18.25 5.00 -13.43
N SER A 18 -17.64 6.06 -13.97
CA SER A 18 -18.17 6.78 -15.15
C SER A 18 -18.23 5.92 -16.41
N ARG A 19 -17.53 4.77 -16.43
CA ARG A 19 -17.59 3.76 -17.49
C ARG A 19 -18.42 2.52 -17.11
N ASN A 20 -19.21 2.60 -16.03
CA ASN A 20 -19.97 1.48 -15.46
C ASN A 20 -19.08 0.26 -15.13
N LYS A 21 -17.88 0.52 -14.59
CA LYS A 21 -16.93 -0.53 -14.16
C LYS A 21 -16.64 -0.40 -12.67
N HIS A 22 -16.40 -1.53 -12.02
CA HIS A 22 -15.84 -1.58 -10.68
C HIS A 22 -14.31 -1.58 -10.74
N ALA A 23 -13.67 -1.02 -9.72
CA ALA A 23 -12.23 -1.06 -9.55
C ALA A 23 -11.79 -2.28 -8.75
N ILE A 24 -10.66 -2.86 -9.15
CA ILE A 24 -9.87 -3.77 -8.32
C ILE A 24 -8.71 -2.95 -7.78
N VAL A 25 -8.52 -2.94 -6.46
CA VAL A 25 -7.54 -2.08 -5.81
C VAL A 25 -6.51 -2.91 -5.05
N ARG A 26 -5.26 -2.44 -5.07
CA ARG A 26 -4.14 -2.96 -4.29
C ARG A 26 -3.31 -1.79 -3.80
N PHE A 27 -3.03 -1.76 -2.51
CA PHE A 27 -2.08 -0.83 -1.90
C PHE A 27 -0.74 -1.55 -1.70
N LEU A 28 0.36 -0.84 -1.92
CA LEU A 28 1.72 -1.38 -1.93
C LEU A 28 2.63 -0.46 -1.12
N LEU A 29 3.65 -1.03 -0.49
CA LEU A 29 4.72 -0.29 0.19
C LEU A 29 6.05 -0.33 -0.59
N ASP A 30 6.20 -1.34 -1.44
CA ASP A 30 7.42 -1.64 -2.21
C ASP A 30 7.03 -2.25 -3.57
N TYR A 31 7.84 -1.99 -4.60
CA TYR A 31 7.70 -2.51 -5.96
C TYR A 31 9.06 -2.41 -6.69
N PRO A 32 9.42 -3.32 -7.61
CA PRO A 32 10.76 -3.30 -8.20
C PRO A 32 11.07 -1.99 -8.90
N SER A 33 12.32 -1.55 -8.82
CA SER A 33 12.82 -0.34 -9.48
C SER A 33 12.14 0.98 -9.05
N HIS A 34 11.39 0.98 -7.94
CA HIS A 34 10.81 2.19 -7.34
C HIS A 34 11.48 2.50 -6.00
N GLN A 35 11.65 3.79 -5.68
CA GLN A 35 12.39 4.21 -4.49
C GLN A 35 11.73 3.75 -3.19
N THR A 36 10.43 3.99 -3.00
CA THR A 36 9.59 3.46 -1.92
C THR A 36 8.17 4.03 -2.08
N TYR A 37 7.15 3.32 -1.59
CA TYR A 37 5.78 3.85 -1.43
C TYR A 37 5.39 4.06 0.05
N VAL A 38 6.35 3.88 0.97
CA VAL A 38 6.14 4.13 2.39
C VAL A 38 5.94 5.63 2.64
N PRO A 39 4.91 6.05 3.41
CA PRO A 39 4.74 7.44 3.80
C PRO A 39 5.98 8.05 4.46
N GLN A 40 6.32 9.28 4.05
CA GLN A 40 7.54 9.97 4.50
C GLN A 40 7.66 10.11 6.02
N PHE A 41 6.54 10.28 6.74
CA PHE A 41 6.58 10.43 8.20
C PHE A 41 7.11 9.17 8.92
N LEU A 42 6.95 7.99 8.34
CA LEU A 42 7.53 6.75 8.89
C LEU A 42 9.04 6.71 8.65
N ILE A 43 9.49 7.16 7.47
CA ILE A 43 10.91 7.27 7.12
C ILE A 43 11.60 8.26 8.06
N ASP A 44 11.01 9.45 8.23
CA ASP A 44 11.50 10.48 9.15
C ASP A 44 11.45 10.01 10.62
N GLY A 45 10.52 9.09 10.93
CA GLY A 45 10.39 8.42 12.23
C GLY A 45 11.43 7.33 12.49
N GLY A 46 12.32 7.03 11.53
CA GLY A 46 13.41 6.08 11.69
C GLY A 46 13.10 4.65 11.23
N LEU A 47 12.03 4.46 10.44
CA LEU A 47 11.69 3.16 9.86
C LEU A 47 12.88 2.57 9.08
N GLN A 48 13.23 1.33 9.41
CA GLN A 48 14.28 0.59 8.72
C GLN A 48 13.76 -0.13 7.48
N PHE A 49 14.66 -0.40 6.53
CA PHE A 49 14.36 -1.07 5.28
C PHE A 49 15.33 -2.22 5.03
N ASN A 50 14.79 -3.31 4.49
CA ASN A 50 15.57 -4.44 3.95
C ASN A 50 15.69 -4.29 2.43
N THR A 51 16.92 -4.12 1.96
CA THR A 51 17.23 -4.03 0.52
C THR A 51 17.34 -5.42 -0.09
N TYR A 52 16.79 -5.59 -1.30
CA TYR A 52 16.94 -6.79 -2.11
C TYR A 52 17.42 -6.44 -3.52
N THR A 53 18.11 -7.38 -4.18
CA THR A 53 18.70 -7.18 -5.53
C THR A 53 18.11 -8.11 -6.60
N THR A 54 17.44 -9.19 -6.18
CA THR A 54 16.79 -10.13 -7.09
C THR A 54 15.57 -9.49 -7.77
N HIS A 55 15.22 -9.98 -8.97
CA HIS A 55 14.00 -9.60 -9.71
C HIS A 55 13.77 -8.08 -9.90
N GLY A 56 14.83 -7.32 -10.11
CA GLY A 56 14.78 -5.86 -10.31
C GLY A 56 15.16 -5.06 -9.07
N GLY A 57 15.28 -5.71 -7.91
CA GLY A 57 15.70 -5.11 -6.66
C GLY A 57 14.74 -4.06 -6.11
N GLY A 58 15.00 -3.60 -4.89
CA GLY A 58 14.17 -2.62 -4.20
C GLY A 58 14.42 -2.59 -2.70
N GLN A 59 13.51 -1.93 -1.98
CA GLN A 59 13.60 -1.77 -0.54
C GLN A 59 12.24 -2.04 0.09
N SER A 60 12.16 -3.09 0.89
CA SER A 60 10.98 -3.40 1.69
C SER A 60 11.11 -2.81 3.08
N PRO A 61 10.03 -2.32 3.70
CA PRO A 61 10.10 -1.86 5.08
C PRO A 61 10.28 -3.03 6.05
N ASP A 62 10.84 -2.76 7.22
CA ASP A 62 10.85 -3.70 8.33
C ASP A 62 9.42 -3.90 8.87
N TYR A 63 8.82 -5.03 8.52
CA TYR A 63 7.47 -5.39 8.95
C TYR A 63 7.35 -5.73 10.46
N THR A 64 8.46 -5.69 11.21
CA THR A 64 8.45 -5.83 12.68
C THR A 64 8.37 -4.48 13.40
N ASP A 65 8.50 -3.36 12.68
CA ASP A 65 8.41 -2.01 13.24
C ASP A 65 6.99 -1.69 13.72
N THR A 66 6.84 -1.32 15.00
CA THR A 66 5.54 -1.05 15.61
C THR A 66 4.85 0.20 15.07
N ASN A 67 5.62 1.21 14.63
CA ASN A 67 5.05 2.42 14.05
C ASN A 67 4.48 2.14 12.65
N LEU A 68 5.17 1.29 11.87
CA LEU A 68 4.64 0.81 10.60
C LEU A 68 3.35 0.03 10.82
N LEU A 69 3.35 -0.97 11.71
CA LEU A 69 2.15 -1.77 11.99
C LEU A 69 0.96 -0.90 12.42
N GLN A 70 1.19 0.06 13.32
CA GLN A 70 0.16 1.00 13.75
C GLN A 70 -0.38 1.87 12.59
N ALA A 71 0.51 2.34 11.70
CA ALA A 71 0.10 3.12 10.54
C ALA A 71 -0.72 2.31 9.54
N LEU A 72 -0.36 1.03 9.32
CA LEU A 72 -1.12 0.12 8.46
C LEU A 72 -2.50 -0.19 9.05
N ASP A 73 -2.58 -0.45 10.35
CA ASP A 73 -3.86 -0.66 11.04
C ASP A 73 -4.76 0.58 10.94
N ASN A 74 -4.20 1.77 11.15
CA ASN A 74 -4.93 3.03 11.03
C ASN A 74 -5.41 3.28 9.60
N PHE A 75 -4.58 2.97 8.60
CA PHE A 75 -4.97 3.04 7.20
C PHE A 75 -6.11 2.08 6.86
N ILE A 76 -6.01 0.82 7.27
CA ILE A 76 -7.06 -0.20 7.03
C ILE A 76 -8.37 0.24 7.69
N ALA A 77 -8.32 0.72 8.93
CA ALA A 77 -9.49 1.21 9.65
C ALA A 77 -10.13 2.43 8.95
N ALA A 78 -9.33 3.41 8.53
CA ALA A 78 -9.81 4.60 7.83
C ALA A 78 -10.37 4.28 6.44
N PHE A 79 -9.72 3.38 5.70
CA PHE A 79 -10.19 2.88 4.42
C PHE A 79 -11.54 2.18 4.57
N GLY A 80 -11.65 1.27 5.54
CA GLY A 80 -12.91 0.59 5.88
C GLY A 80 -14.00 1.59 6.25
N ALA A 81 -13.73 2.53 7.16
CA ALA A 81 -14.72 3.52 7.59
C ALA A 81 -15.24 4.40 6.43
N LYS A 82 -14.41 4.70 5.43
CA LYS A 82 -14.79 5.54 4.29
C LYS A 82 -15.45 4.76 3.15
N TYR A 83 -15.01 3.54 2.88
CA TYR A 83 -15.36 2.79 1.67
C TYR A 83 -16.19 1.52 1.93
N ASP A 84 -16.57 1.24 3.17
CA ASP A 84 -17.48 0.13 3.46
C ASP A 84 -18.80 0.31 2.68
N GLY A 85 -19.18 -0.74 1.96
CA GLY A 85 -20.34 -0.74 1.07
C GLY A 85 -20.21 0.09 -0.21
N ASP A 86 -19.05 0.68 -0.54
CA ASP A 86 -18.88 1.46 -1.76
C ASP A 86 -18.99 0.56 -3.02
N PRO A 87 -20.03 0.73 -3.86
CA PRO A 87 -20.28 -0.15 -5.00
C PRO A 87 -19.24 0.01 -6.13
N ARG A 88 -18.37 1.03 -6.06
CA ARG A 88 -17.31 1.24 -7.04
C ARG A 88 -16.16 0.24 -6.85
N LEU A 89 -16.05 -0.40 -5.68
CA LEU A 89 -15.04 -1.39 -5.37
C LEU A 89 -15.55 -2.80 -5.64
N GLY A 90 -14.89 -3.52 -6.55
CA GLY A 90 -15.23 -4.91 -6.88
C GLY A 90 -14.39 -5.94 -6.14
N LEU A 91 -13.12 -5.59 -5.83
CA LEU A 91 -12.19 -6.46 -5.10
C LEU A 91 -11.09 -5.60 -4.46
N ILE A 92 -10.72 -5.96 -3.23
CA ILE A 92 -9.56 -5.41 -2.51
C ILE A 92 -8.51 -6.51 -2.41
N GLN A 93 -7.31 -6.26 -2.92
CA GLN A 93 -6.17 -7.17 -2.80
C GLN A 93 -5.33 -6.79 -1.60
N VAL A 94 -4.89 -7.80 -0.83
CA VAL A 94 -4.05 -7.57 0.35
C VAL A 94 -2.59 -7.44 -0.08
N GLY A 95 -2.16 -6.21 -0.38
CA GLY A 95 -0.81 -5.90 -0.88
C GLY A 95 0.11 -5.15 0.08
N LEU A 96 -0.33 -4.89 1.31
CA LEU A 96 0.44 -4.14 2.30
C LEU A 96 1.56 -4.96 2.97
N LEU A 97 1.79 -6.21 2.54
CA LEU A 97 2.75 -7.12 3.14
C LEU A 97 3.59 -7.85 2.09
N GLY A 98 4.89 -7.97 2.36
CA GLY A 98 5.86 -8.64 1.51
C GLY A 98 6.33 -7.79 0.32
N PHE A 99 7.30 -8.31 -0.41
CA PHE A 99 7.79 -7.75 -1.67
C PHE A 99 6.63 -7.63 -2.64
N TRP A 100 6.44 -6.43 -3.18
CA TRP A 100 5.44 -6.14 -4.23
C TRP A 100 3.99 -6.45 -3.82
N GLY A 101 3.75 -6.58 -2.50
CA GLY A 101 2.47 -7.00 -1.95
C GLY A 101 2.14 -8.48 -2.18
N GLU A 102 3.16 -9.33 -2.31
CA GLU A 102 3.03 -10.76 -2.63
C GLU A 102 3.33 -11.69 -1.45
N TRP A 103 3.44 -11.14 -0.22
CA TRP A 103 3.55 -11.93 1.01
C TRP A 103 4.81 -12.81 1.12
N HIS A 104 5.88 -12.46 0.40
CA HIS A 104 7.20 -13.06 0.57
C HIS A 104 8.24 -11.96 0.78
N THR A 105 9.29 -12.27 1.55
CA THR A 105 10.44 -11.37 1.78
C THR A 105 11.76 -12.10 1.57
N TYR A 106 11.72 -13.23 0.86
CA TYR A 106 12.88 -14.07 0.64
C TYR A 106 13.74 -13.49 -0.48
N THR A 107 15.01 -13.23 -0.19
CA THR A 107 16.02 -12.91 -1.19
C THR A 107 16.86 -14.15 -1.42
N ASP A 108 16.98 -14.62 -2.65
CA ASP A 108 17.98 -15.63 -3.01
C ASP A 108 19.35 -15.05 -2.63
N GLY A 109 20.00 -15.67 -1.63
CA GLY A 109 21.27 -15.20 -1.05
C GLY A 109 22.40 -15.10 -2.06
#